data_AF-A0A9R0YS26-F1
#
_entry.id   AF-A0A9R0YS26-F1
#
_cell.length_a   1.000
_cell.length_b   1.000
_cell.length_c   1.000
_cell.angle_alpha   90.00
_cell.angle_beta   90.00
_cell.angle_gamma   90.00
#
_symmetry.space_group_name_H-M   'P 1'
#
loop_
_entity.id
_entity.type
_entity.pdbx_description
1 polymer ?
#
loop_
_entity_poly.entity_id
_entity_poly.type
_entity_poly.pdbx_seq_one_letter_code
_entity_poly.pdbx_strand_id
1 'polypeptide(L)'
;MISSSFNTCYLCCYRKDITGANHAEAFFSDVVTTHGSAKNLPSSCTSKLPAGVCFFPQNEVQQIRTPLFILNAAYDSWQVRHILVPEGSDPGWRSCRDDITQCSAKQLETLQGFRDDFLEALGGSSSTGSRGLFVNSCFAHCQSEVQDIWFAPASPALGDRRIADAVGDWFYGRSGFQKTDCPYPCDSTCYTN
;
A
#
# COMPACT_ATOMS: atom_id res chain seq x y z
N MET A 1 -16.67 10.69 -20.42
CA MET A 1 -15.37 10.52 -19.74
C MET A 1 -15.63 9.83 -18.42
N ILE A 2 -15.07 8.65 -18.23
CA ILE A 2 -15.07 7.96 -16.93
C ILE A 2 -14.03 8.69 -16.08
N SER A 3 -14.44 9.26 -14.94
CA SER A 3 -13.48 9.79 -13.97
C SER A 3 -12.81 8.59 -13.30
N SER A 4 -11.53 8.34 -13.62
CA SER A 4 -10.73 7.26 -13.06
C SER A 4 -9.73 7.84 -12.07
N SER A 5 -9.64 7.26 -10.87
CA SER A 5 -8.68 7.68 -9.85
C SER A 5 -7.48 6.73 -9.85
N PHE A 6 -6.27 7.29 -9.81
CA PHE A 6 -5.01 6.55 -9.68
C PHE A 6 -4.35 6.97 -8.35
N ASN A 7 -4.06 6.01 -7.48
CA ASN A 7 -3.34 6.26 -6.23
C ASN A 7 -1.90 5.77 -6.39
N THR A 8 -0.95 6.69 -6.21
CA THR A 8 0.47 6.49 -6.48
C THR A 8 1.23 5.89 -5.28
N CYS A 9 0.73 6.08 -4.05
CA CYS A 9 1.31 5.55 -2.82
C CYS A 9 0.17 5.23 -1.84
N TYR A 10 -0.24 3.96 -1.80
CA TYR A 10 -1.40 3.55 -1.02
C TYR A 10 -0.96 3.21 0.40
N LEU A 11 -1.29 4.07 1.35
CA LEU A 11 -1.19 3.72 2.77
C LEU A 11 -2.17 2.57 3.06
N CYS A 12 -1.69 1.39 3.44
CA CYS A 12 -2.54 0.38 4.08
C CYS A 12 -1.75 -0.41 5.13
N CYS A 13 -2.15 -0.49 6.37
CA CYS A 13 -3.50 -0.71 6.87
C CYS A 13 -3.53 -0.19 8.32
N TYR A 14 -4.70 -0.15 8.96
CA TYR A 14 -4.77 0.05 10.41
C TYR A 14 -4.24 -1.21 11.11
N ARG A 15 -3.05 -1.12 11.70
CA ARG A 15 -2.36 -2.23 12.36
C ARG A 15 -1.37 -1.74 13.41
N LYS A 16 -1.11 -2.58 14.40
CA LYS A 16 -0.12 -2.36 15.46
C LYS A 16 1.30 -2.52 14.91
N ASP A 17 2.23 -1.79 15.48
CA ASP A 17 3.66 -1.98 15.25
C ASP A 17 4.17 -3.28 15.92
N ILE A 18 5.45 -3.60 15.70
CA ILE A 18 6.10 -4.79 16.30
C ILE A 18 6.17 -4.77 17.84
N THR A 19 5.92 -3.62 18.47
CA THR A 19 5.85 -3.48 19.94
C THR A 19 4.41 -3.61 20.47
N GLY A 20 3.42 -3.67 19.57
CA GLY A 20 2.00 -3.75 19.91
C GLY A 20 1.31 -2.39 20.06
N ALA A 21 1.97 -1.28 19.70
CA ALA A 21 1.41 0.06 19.80
C ALA A 21 0.68 0.50 18.51
N ASN A 22 -0.34 1.34 18.67
CA ASN A 22 -1.14 1.90 17.58
C ASN A 22 -0.57 3.24 17.07
N HIS A 23 0.72 3.28 16.72
CA HIS A 23 1.41 4.53 16.38
C HIS A 23 0.75 5.29 15.21
N ALA A 24 0.39 4.59 14.14
CA ALA A 24 -0.23 5.22 12.98
C ALA A 24 -1.62 5.82 13.29
N GLU A 25 -2.45 5.14 14.09
CA GLU A 25 -3.75 5.70 14.49
C GLU A 25 -3.59 6.92 15.38
N ALA A 26 -2.64 6.90 16.32
CA ALA A 26 -2.34 8.06 17.14
C ALA A 26 -1.93 9.25 16.25
N PHE A 27 -1.01 9.03 15.31
CA PHE A 27 -0.57 10.05 14.36
C PHE A 27 -1.75 10.65 13.56
N PHE A 28 -2.60 9.83 12.95
CA PHE A 28 -3.75 10.35 12.18
C PHE A 28 -4.83 10.98 13.05
N SER A 29 -4.97 10.56 14.31
CA SER A 29 -5.86 11.21 15.28
C SER A 29 -5.36 12.61 15.64
N ASP A 30 -4.05 12.78 15.79
CA ASP A 30 -3.43 14.08 15.98
C ASP A 30 -3.62 14.97 14.74
N VAL A 31 -3.43 14.43 13.52
CA VAL A 31 -3.73 15.15 12.27
C VAL A 31 -5.18 15.64 12.23
N VAL A 32 -6.15 14.79 12.61
CA VAL A 32 -7.56 15.19 12.71
C VAL A 32 -7.74 16.35 13.68
N THR A 33 -7.14 16.25 14.85
CA THR A 33 -7.29 17.23 15.93
C THR A 33 -6.65 18.56 15.56
N THR A 34 -5.41 18.54 15.08
CA THR A 34 -4.64 19.73 14.71
C THR A 34 -5.30 20.50 13.55
N HIS A 35 -5.82 19.79 12.54
CA HIS A 35 -6.35 20.43 11.34
C HIS A 35 -7.88 20.56 11.32
N GLY A 36 -8.59 20.01 12.31
CA GLY A 36 -10.05 19.93 12.30
C GLY A 36 -10.59 19.21 11.05
N SER A 37 -9.87 18.19 10.57
CA SER A 37 -10.11 17.57 9.27
C SER A 37 -11.23 16.55 9.27
N ALA A 38 -11.80 16.20 10.43
CA ALA A 38 -12.93 15.29 10.56
C ALA A 38 -14.11 15.63 9.63
N LYS A 39 -14.35 16.93 9.40
CA LYS A 39 -15.40 17.44 8.50
C LYS A 39 -15.18 17.12 7.01
N ASN A 40 -13.95 16.79 6.61
CA ASN A 40 -13.57 16.46 5.24
C ASN A 40 -13.51 14.95 4.99
N LEU A 41 -13.62 14.15 6.05
CA LEU A 41 -13.62 12.70 5.96
C LEU A 41 -15.05 12.19 5.69
N PRO A 42 -15.21 11.06 4.98
CA PRO A 42 -16.53 10.54 4.67
C PRO A 42 -17.36 10.24 5.92
N SER A 43 -18.60 10.74 5.93
CA SER A 43 -19.53 10.57 7.05
C SER A 43 -19.88 9.10 7.30
N SER A 44 -19.87 8.28 6.26
CA SER A 44 -20.08 6.83 6.33
C SER A 44 -19.03 6.09 7.16
N CYS A 45 -17.80 6.63 7.24
CA CYS A 45 -16.76 6.09 8.11
C CYS A 45 -16.79 6.74 9.49
N THR A 46 -16.81 8.08 9.57
CA THR A 46 -16.72 8.81 10.84
C THR A 46 -17.92 8.60 11.76
N SER A 47 -19.06 8.14 11.23
CA SER A 47 -20.22 7.70 12.04
C SER A 47 -20.03 6.36 12.74
N LYS A 48 -19.01 5.57 12.36
CA LYS A 48 -18.75 4.21 12.85
C LYS A 48 -17.39 4.05 13.51
N LEU A 49 -16.40 4.81 13.05
CA LEU A 49 -15.00 4.71 13.46
C LEU A 49 -14.48 6.08 13.90
N PRO A 50 -13.44 6.12 14.76
CA PRO A 50 -12.72 7.35 15.06
C PRO A 50 -12.23 8.02 13.78
N ALA A 51 -12.32 9.35 13.70
CA ALA A 51 -11.96 10.08 12.49
C ALA A 51 -10.51 9.85 12.03
N GLY A 52 -9.56 9.64 12.95
CA GLY A 52 -8.17 9.31 12.57
C GLY A 52 -8.08 8.00 11.78
N VAL A 53 -8.94 7.02 12.08
CA VAL A 53 -8.97 5.72 11.42
C VAL A 53 -9.55 5.81 10.00
N CYS A 54 -10.35 6.84 9.73
CA CYS A 54 -10.91 7.15 8.42
C CYS A 54 -9.88 7.74 7.43
N PHE A 55 -8.65 8.03 7.87
CA PHE A 55 -7.54 8.30 6.96
C PHE A 55 -6.96 7.03 6.32
N PHE A 56 -7.19 5.84 6.90
CA PHE A 56 -6.71 4.60 6.32
C PHE A 56 -7.63 4.18 5.17
N PRO A 57 -7.10 4.11 3.93
CA PRO A 57 -7.85 3.73 2.74
C PRO A 57 -8.70 2.46 2.89
N GLN A 58 -8.29 1.47 3.68
CA GLN A 58 -9.09 0.27 3.95
C GLN A 58 -10.53 0.57 4.44
N ASN A 59 -10.74 1.70 5.12
CA ASN A 59 -12.03 2.09 5.70
C ASN A 59 -12.84 2.98 4.75
N GLU A 60 -12.22 3.51 3.69
CA GLU A 60 -12.84 4.49 2.78
C GLU A 60 -12.97 4.00 1.35
N VAL A 61 -12.11 3.08 0.92
CA VAL A 61 -12.05 2.61 -0.48
C VAL A 61 -13.38 2.02 -0.96
N GLN A 62 -14.16 1.43 -0.05
CA GLN A 62 -15.50 0.89 -0.33
C GLN A 62 -16.50 1.94 -0.80
N GLN A 63 -16.27 3.19 -0.41
CA GLN A 63 -17.16 4.31 -0.67
C GLN A 63 -16.83 5.01 -1.99
N ILE A 64 -15.67 4.70 -2.58
CA ILE A 64 -15.23 5.25 -3.86
C ILE A 64 -16.09 4.64 -4.97
N ARG A 65 -16.84 5.50 -5.66
CA ARG A 65 -17.72 5.11 -6.77
C ARG A 65 -17.02 5.14 -8.13
N THR A 66 -15.95 5.93 -8.25
CA THR A 66 -15.16 6.02 -9.48
C THR A 66 -14.31 4.76 -9.64
N PRO A 67 -14.05 4.31 -10.87
CA PRO A 67 -13.06 3.26 -11.11
C PRO A 67 -11.71 3.62 -10.47
N LEU A 68 -11.13 2.65 -9.79
CA LEU A 68 -9.90 2.81 -9.01
C LEU A 68 -8.88 1.77 -9.44
N PHE A 69 -7.67 2.22 -9.73
CA PHE A 69 -6.51 1.35 -9.87
C PHE A 69 -5.60 1.52 -8.65
N ILE A 70 -5.29 0.41 -7.99
CA ILE A 70 -4.38 0.39 -6.85
C ILE A 70 -3.04 -0.17 -7.32
N LEU A 71 -2.04 0.69 -7.29
CA LEU A 71 -0.63 0.32 -7.42
C LEU A 71 -0.01 0.40 -6.04
N ASN A 72 0.60 -0.69 -5.57
CA ASN A 72 1.37 -0.66 -4.32
C ASN A 72 2.42 -1.77 -4.28
N ALA A 73 3.48 -1.56 -3.51
CA ALA A 73 4.32 -2.64 -3.04
C ALA A 73 3.63 -3.36 -1.87
N ALA A 74 3.68 -4.70 -1.85
CA ALA A 74 3.20 -5.49 -0.70
C ALA A 74 4.03 -5.23 0.56
N TYR A 75 5.31 -4.86 0.37
CA TYR A 75 6.24 -4.47 1.43
C TYR A 75 6.63 -3.01 1.21
N ASP A 76 5.66 -2.10 1.20
CA ASP A 76 5.94 -0.68 1.03
C ASP A 76 6.94 -0.19 2.08
N SER A 77 8.09 0.29 1.61
CA SER A 77 9.23 0.55 2.49
C SER A 77 8.98 1.71 3.45
N TRP A 78 8.16 2.68 3.06
CA TRP A 78 7.75 3.78 3.94
C TRP A 78 6.83 3.26 5.05
N GLN A 79 5.85 2.43 4.68
CA GLN A 79 4.94 1.84 5.67
C GLN A 79 5.67 0.92 6.65
N VAL A 80 6.62 0.12 6.18
CA VAL A 80 7.46 -0.69 7.07
C VAL A 80 8.24 0.21 8.03
N ARG A 81 8.85 1.30 7.52
CA ARG A 81 9.68 2.22 8.33
C ARG A 81 8.90 3.08 9.32
N HIS A 82 7.62 3.36 9.08
CA HIS A 82 6.88 4.38 9.84
C HIS A 82 5.62 3.84 10.53
N ILE A 83 5.15 2.65 10.16
CA ILE A 83 3.95 2.02 10.74
C ILE A 83 4.33 0.73 11.45
N LEU A 84 4.94 -0.23 10.75
CA LEU A 84 5.23 -1.54 11.33
C LEU A 84 6.43 -1.49 12.28
N VAL A 85 7.50 -0.79 11.88
CA VAL A 85 8.76 -0.67 12.61
C VAL A 85 9.17 0.80 12.69
N PRO A 86 8.42 1.64 13.43
CA PRO A 86 8.76 3.06 13.58
C PRO A 86 10.13 3.25 14.25
N GLU A 87 10.72 4.44 14.07
CA GLU A 87 11.95 4.81 14.79
C GLU A 87 11.79 4.67 16.31
N GLY A 88 12.84 4.19 16.97
CA GLY A 88 12.80 3.90 18.42
C GLY A 88 12.23 2.52 18.78
N SER A 89 11.76 1.73 17.80
CA SER A 89 11.49 0.30 17.98
C SER A 89 12.77 -0.50 18.31
N ASP A 90 12.62 -1.81 18.52
CA ASP A 90 13.72 -2.75 18.81
C ASP A 90 14.96 -2.51 17.90
N PRO A 91 16.16 -2.23 18.48
CA PRO A 91 17.39 -2.00 17.72
C PRO A 91 17.74 -3.10 16.72
N GLY A 92 17.31 -4.34 16.96
CA GLY A 92 17.54 -5.49 16.08
C GLY A 92 16.86 -5.36 14.70
N TRP A 93 15.94 -4.42 14.53
CA TRP A 93 15.22 -4.20 13.28
C TRP A 93 15.85 -3.18 12.34
N ARG A 94 16.85 -2.41 12.79
CA ARG A 94 17.38 -1.28 12.02
C ARG A 94 17.81 -1.66 10.59
N SER A 95 18.62 -2.70 10.45
CA SER A 95 19.10 -3.15 9.13
C SER A 95 17.96 -3.66 8.24
N CYS A 96 17.11 -4.53 8.78
CA CYS A 96 15.96 -5.11 8.07
C CYS A 96 14.94 -4.06 7.60
N ARG A 97 14.67 -3.06 8.43
CA ARG A 97 13.74 -1.96 8.14
C ARG A 97 14.24 -1.07 7.00
N ASP A 98 15.54 -0.90 6.90
CA ASP A 98 16.14 -0.04 5.88
C ASP A 98 16.41 -0.82 4.59
N ASP A 99 16.74 -2.12 4.71
CA ASP A 99 17.00 -3.05 3.61
C ASP A 99 16.42 -4.44 3.93
N ILE A 100 15.38 -4.84 3.19
CA ILE A 100 14.69 -6.13 3.38
C ILE A 100 15.61 -7.34 3.19
N THR A 101 16.72 -7.20 2.45
CA THR A 101 17.70 -8.28 2.25
C THR A 101 18.48 -8.60 3.53
N GLN A 102 18.51 -7.66 4.48
CA GLN A 102 19.19 -7.79 5.77
C GLN A 102 18.27 -8.36 6.87
N CYS A 103 17.04 -8.73 6.53
CA CYS A 103 16.10 -9.33 7.47
C CYS A 103 16.48 -10.78 7.80
N SER A 104 16.46 -11.11 9.09
CA SER A 104 16.46 -12.51 9.54
C SER A 104 15.16 -13.21 9.12
N ALA A 105 15.15 -14.55 9.13
CA ALA A 105 13.95 -15.33 8.80
C ALA A 105 12.72 -14.94 9.63
N LYS A 106 12.89 -14.64 10.92
CA LYS A 106 11.80 -14.21 11.82
C LYS A 106 11.29 -12.81 11.47
N GLN A 107 12.17 -11.90 11.07
CA GLN A 107 11.78 -10.56 10.64
C GLN A 107 11.03 -10.62 9.31
N LEU A 108 11.52 -11.46 8.38
CA LEU A 108 10.80 -11.73 7.13
C LEU A 108 9.42 -12.30 7.39
N GLU A 109 9.26 -13.27 8.31
CA GLU A 109 7.94 -13.81 8.68
C GLU A 109 6.96 -12.72 9.16
N THR A 110 7.46 -11.76 9.94
CA THR A 110 6.65 -10.60 10.37
C THR A 110 6.28 -9.69 9.19
N LEU A 111 7.20 -9.47 8.23
CA LEU A 111 6.91 -8.75 7.00
C LEU A 111 5.93 -9.51 6.09
N GLN A 112 5.97 -10.85 6.09
CA GLN A 112 4.97 -11.66 5.40
C GLN A 112 3.59 -11.48 6.00
N GLY A 113 3.48 -11.48 7.33
CA GLY A 113 2.23 -11.13 8.01
C GLY A 113 1.73 -9.73 7.66
N PHE A 114 2.64 -8.75 7.54
CA PHE A 114 2.30 -7.40 7.05
C PHE A 114 1.68 -7.41 5.65
N ARG A 115 2.28 -8.16 4.72
CA ARG A 115 1.74 -8.36 3.38
C ARG A 115 0.37 -9.03 3.43
N ASP A 116 0.19 -10.04 4.26
CA ASP A 116 -1.06 -10.80 4.31
C ASP A 116 -2.22 -9.92 4.83
N ASP A 117 -1.97 -9.11 5.88
CA ASP A 117 -2.91 -8.08 6.35
C ASP A 117 -3.29 -7.11 5.22
N PHE A 118 -2.29 -6.68 4.43
CA PHE A 118 -2.50 -5.79 3.29
C PHE A 118 -3.40 -6.41 2.22
N LEU A 119 -3.12 -7.65 1.83
CA LEU A 119 -3.90 -8.36 0.84
C LEU A 119 -5.32 -8.67 1.33
N GLU A 120 -5.49 -9.00 2.61
CA GLU A 120 -6.81 -9.17 3.23
C GLU A 120 -7.62 -7.87 3.17
N ALA A 121 -7.03 -6.74 3.55
CA ALA A 121 -7.68 -5.43 3.47
C ALA A 121 -8.06 -5.06 2.03
N LEU A 122 -7.24 -5.43 1.03
CA LEU A 122 -7.57 -5.25 -0.38
C LEU A 122 -8.72 -6.17 -0.83
N GLY A 123 -8.77 -7.41 -0.33
CA GLY A 123 -9.78 -8.43 -0.65
C GLY A 123 -11.15 -8.14 -0.04
N GLY A 124 -11.18 -7.62 1.19
CA GLY A 124 -12.41 -7.12 1.83
C GLY A 124 -13.04 -5.93 1.09
N SER A 125 -12.31 -5.33 0.13
CA SER A 125 -12.73 -4.22 -0.71
C SER A 125 -13.23 -4.56 -2.11
N SER A 126 -14.01 -5.63 -2.25
CA SER A 126 -14.74 -5.91 -3.48
C SER A 126 -15.86 -4.88 -3.74
N SER A 127 -15.49 -3.68 -4.20
CA SER A 127 -16.45 -2.73 -4.76
C SER A 127 -16.96 -3.26 -6.11
N THR A 128 -18.21 -2.90 -6.43
CA THR A 128 -18.98 -3.40 -7.59
C THR A 128 -18.57 -2.80 -8.94
N GLY A 129 -17.44 -2.08 -9.01
CA GLY A 129 -16.95 -1.39 -10.21
C GLY A 129 -15.71 -2.03 -10.86
N SER A 130 -15.28 -1.50 -12.02
CA SER A 130 -14.01 -1.88 -12.65
C SER A 130 -12.84 -1.42 -11.78
N ARG A 131 -12.24 -2.35 -11.02
CA ARG A 131 -11.06 -2.12 -10.19
C ARG A 131 -9.82 -2.68 -10.88
N GLY A 132 -8.74 -1.90 -10.86
CA GLY A 132 -7.40 -2.37 -11.21
C GLY A 132 -6.55 -2.61 -9.98
N LEU A 133 -5.65 -3.59 -10.05
CA LEU A 133 -4.72 -3.93 -8.97
C LEU A 133 -3.39 -4.38 -9.55
N PHE A 134 -2.32 -3.71 -9.15
CA PHE A 134 -0.94 -4.13 -9.39
C PHE A 134 -0.21 -4.09 -8.05
N VAL A 135 -0.09 -5.26 -7.41
CA VAL A 135 0.65 -5.39 -6.15
C VAL A 135 1.85 -6.30 -6.35
N ASN A 136 3.04 -5.72 -6.40
CA ASN A 136 4.30 -6.46 -6.51
C ASN A 136 4.93 -6.70 -5.13
N SER A 137 5.91 -7.59 -5.09
CA SER A 137 6.60 -7.95 -3.85
C SER A 137 7.93 -7.24 -3.65
N CYS A 138 8.12 -6.10 -4.31
CA CYS A 138 9.29 -5.27 -4.12
C CYS A 138 9.25 -4.54 -2.78
N PHE A 139 10.44 -4.23 -2.26
CA PHE A 139 10.59 -3.33 -1.13
C PHE A 139 10.80 -1.89 -1.65
N ALA A 140 9.70 -1.26 -2.06
CA ALA A 140 9.69 0.01 -2.76
C ALA A 140 8.61 0.95 -2.21
N HIS A 141 8.68 2.23 -2.56
CA HIS A 141 7.69 3.24 -2.21
C HIS A 141 7.38 4.12 -3.42
N CYS A 142 6.13 4.56 -3.58
CA CYS A 142 5.69 5.49 -4.64
C CYS A 142 6.17 5.12 -6.06
N GLN A 143 5.88 3.89 -6.49
CA GLN A 143 6.44 3.28 -7.72
C GLN A 143 6.07 3.96 -9.05
N SER A 144 5.21 4.96 -9.02
CA SER A 144 4.79 5.74 -10.20
C SER A 144 5.45 7.11 -10.30
N GLU A 145 6.18 7.56 -9.27
CA GLU A 145 6.81 8.88 -9.25
C GLU A 145 8.16 8.91 -9.97
N VAL A 146 8.87 7.78 -10.00
CA VAL A 146 10.20 7.65 -10.63
C VAL A 146 10.08 6.88 -11.93
N GLN A 147 10.55 7.47 -13.05
CA GLN A 147 10.44 6.85 -14.39
C GLN A 147 11.17 5.51 -14.49
N ASP A 148 12.29 5.36 -13.78
CA ASP A 148 13.06 4.10 -13.73
C ASP A 148 12.26 2.94 -13.13
N ILE A 149 11.32 3.25 -12.24
CA ILE A 149 10.42 2.25 -11.65
C ILE A 149 9.11 2.15 -12.45
N TRP A 150 8.60 3.27 -12.96
CA TRP A 150 7.29 3.35 -13.60
C TRP A 150 7.25 2.76 -15.02
N PHE A 151 8.19 3.13 -15.89
CA PHE A 151 8.10 2.88 -17.34
C PHE A 151 9.41 2.41 -18.01
N ALA A 152 10.54 2.42 -17.29
CA ALA A 152 11.79 1.95 -17.87
C ALA A 152 11.78 0.46 -18.22
N PRO A 153 12.71 -0.02 -19.08
CA PRO A 153 12.85 -1.44 -19.40
C PRO A 153 13.06 -2.36 -18.19
N ALA A 154 13.59 -1.83 -17.08
CA ALA A 154 13.80 -2.55 -15.84
C ALA A 154 12.70 -2.30 -14.78
N SER A 155 11.57 -1.69 -15.16
CA SER A 155 10.40 -1.53 -14.28
C SER A 155 9.95 -2.90 -13.75
N PRO A 156 9.51 -2.98 -12.47
CA PRO A 156 8.87 -4.17 -11.93
C PRO A 156 7.70 -4.64 -12.81
N ALA A 157 7.53 -5.94 -12.90
CA ALA A 157 6.54 -6.57 -13.76
C ALA A 157 5.84 -7.75 -13.07
N LEU A 158 4.54 -7.88 -13.33
CA LEU A 158 3.74 -9.01 -12.86
C LEU A 158 3.33 -9.89 -14.04
N GLY A 159 4.07 -10.97 -14.23
CA GLY A 159 4.03 -11.78 -15.44
C GLY A 159 4.69 -11.03 -16.59
N ASP A 160 3.94 -10.76 -17.66
CA ASP A 160 4.38 -10.08 -18.87
C ASP A 160 4.09 -8.57 -18.88
N ARG A 161 3.54 -8.02 -17.80
CA ARG A 161 3.10 -6.61 -17.74
C ARG A 161 3.89 -5.80 -16.73
N ARG A 162 4.49 -4.70 -17.19
CA ARG A 162 5.08 -3.64 -16.36
C ARG A 162 4.00 -2.70 -15.82
N ILE A 163 4.38 -1.88 -14.85
CA ILE A 163 3.48 -0.99 -14.13
C ILE A 163 2.71 -0.06 -15.09
N ALA A 164 3.42 0.76 -15.87
CA ALA A 164 2.81 1.73 -16.78
C ALA A 164 1.90 1.08 -17.85
N ASP A 165 2.28 -0.09 -18.36
CA ASP A 165 1.48 -0.82 -19.35
C ASP A 165 0.17 -1.32 -18.74
N ALA A 166 0.24 -1.91 -17.54
CA ALA A 166 -0.93 -2.40 -16.81
C ALA A 166 -1.91 -1.26 -16.47
N VAL A 167 -1.38 -0.14 -15.96
CA VAL A 167 -2.20 1.03 -15.63
C VAL A 167 -2.78 1.67 -16.89
N GLY A 168 -1.98 1.84 -17.94
CA GLY A 168 -2.43 2.42 -19.20
C GLY A 168 -3.52 1.59 -19.87
N ASP A 169 -3.36 0.27 -19.93
CA ASP A 169 -4.36 -0.63 -20.49
C ASP A 169 -5.67 -0.61 -19.71
N TRP A 170 -5.61 -0.56 -18.39
CA TRP A 170 -6.79 -0.41 -17.56
C TRP A 170 -7.46 0.95 -17.76
N PHE A 171 -6.69 2.03 -17.76
CA PHE A 171 -7.20 3.40 -17.87
C PHE A 171 -7.95 3.64 -19.19
N TYR A 172 -7.41 3.13 -20.30
CA TYR A 172 -8.04 3.25 -21.63
C TYR A 172 -9.06 2.14 -21.92
N GLY A 173 -9.34 1.25 -20.97
CA GLY A 173 -10.29 0.14 -21.15
C GLY A 173 -9.84 -0.90 -22.18
N ARG A 174 -8.54 -1.00 -22.46
CA ARG A 174 -7.96 -1.98 -23.38
C ARG A 174 -7.94 -3.38 -22.77
N SER A 175 -7.57 -3.48 -21.50
CA SER A 175 -7.69 -4.72 -20.71
C SER A 175 -7.72 -4.39 -19.21
N GLY A 176 -8.48 -5.17 -18.43
CA GLY A 176 -8.39 -5.13 -16.98
C GLY A 176 -7.04 -5.68 -16.49
N PHE A 177 -6.64 -5.29 -15.29
CA PHE A 177 -5.45 -5.83 -14.64
C PHE A 177 -5.68 -5.92 -13.13
N GLN A 178 -5.71 -7.13 -12.58
CA GLN A 178 -5.93 -7.35 -11.16
C GLN A 178 -5.04 -8.50 -10.68
N LYS A 179 -3.79 -8.18 -10.33
CA LYS A 179 -2.80 -9.16 -9.91
C LYS A 179 -2.07 -8.73 -8.63
N THR A 180 -1.76 -9.74 -7.83
CA THR A 180 -0.93 -9.67 -6.64
C THR A 180 0.19 -10.68 -6.78
N ASP A 181 1.38 -10.31 -6.37
CA ASP A 181 2.58 -11.13 -6.54
C ASP A 181 2.76 -12.16 -5.43
N CYS A 182 3.71 -13.08 -5.61
CA CYS A 182 4.12 -14.07 -4.61
C CYS A 182 4.89 -13.42 -3.44
N PRO A 183 4.98 -14.05 -2.26
CA PRO A 183 5.81 -13.56 -1.16
C PRO A 183 7.28 -13.26 -1.55
N TYR A 184 7.87 -12.18 -1.03
CA TYR A 184 9.31 -11.89 -1.15
C TYR A 184 10.16 -13.08 -0.69
N PRO A 185 11.29 -13.41 -1.34
CA PRO A 185 11.99 -12.67 -2.41
C PRO A 185 11.73 -13.20 -3.83
N CYS A 186 10.47 -13.45 -4.21
CA CYS A 186 10.21 -14.10 -5.48
C CYS A 186 10.35 -13.20 -6.73
N ASP A 187 10.14 -11.90 -6.59
CA ASP A 187 10.12 -10.97 -7.73
C ASP A 187 11.55 -10.54 -8.11
N SER A 188 12.05 -11.10 -9.21
CA SER A 188 13.37 -10.79 -9.76
C SER A 188 13.39 -9.53 -10.64
N THR A 189 12.24 -8.88 -10.83
CA THR A 189 12.11 -7.66 -11.65
C THR A 189 12.14 -6.39 -10.80
N CYS A 190 12.21 -6.53 -9.47
CA CYS A 190 12.29 -5.39 -8.58
C CYS A 190 13.50 -4.52 -8.87
N TYR A 191 13.24 -3.22 -9.04
CA TYR A 191 14.26 -2.23 -9.24
C TYR A 191 15.12 -2.07 -7.97
N THR A 192 16.41 -2.33 -8.08
CA THR A 192 17.40 -2.10 -7.02
C THR A 192 18.22 -0.86 -7.37
N ASN A 193 18.16 0.17 -6.53
CA ASN A 193 19.06 1.33 -6.60
C ASN A 193 20.49 0.94 -6.18
#